data_AF-A0A928TUA7-F1
#
_entry.id   AF-A0A928TUA7-F1
#
_cell.length_a   1.000
_cell.length_b   1.000
_cell.length_c   1.000
_cell.angle_alpha   90.00
_cell.angle_beta   90.00
_cell.angle_gamma   90.00
#
_symmetry.space_group_name_H-M   'P 1'
#
loop_
_entity.id
_entity.type
_entity.pdbx_description
1 polymer ?
#
loop_
_entity_poly.entity_id
_entity_poly.type
_entity_poly.pdbx_seq_one_letter_code
_entity_poly.pdbx_strand_id
1 'polypeptide(L)'
;MHENSANIGVATAELLPSFTLSGTYGQNTRNLADVFMSSGNFWSVGANIVAPLFHGGTSWLHRKAAIAAYQQSLANYKQTALDALAQVADILLALEHDAEALRSFAQQLDLTQESVHLAQTNYQAGLVDYSYVLSSKSQFFRPS
;
A
#
# COMPACT_ATOMS: atom_id res chain seq x y z
N MET A 1 -8.86 -8.63 0.16
CA MET A 1 -9.17 -9.66 -0.86
C MET A 1 -10.55 -10.31 -0.66
N HIS A 2 -11.03 -10.56 0.57
CA HIS A 2 -12.33 -11.21 0.80
C HIS A 2 -13.58 -10.32 0.54
N GLU A 3 -13.49 -9.01 0.79
CA GLU A 3 -14.64 -8.10 0.60
C GLU A 3 -15.03 -7.92 -0.88
N ASN A 4 -14.06 -7.92 -1.80
CA ASN A 4 -14.34 -7.74 -3.23
C ASN A 4 -15.06 -8.95 -3.85
N SER A 5 -14.84 -10.16 -3.33
CA SER A 5 -15.55 -11.37 -3.78
C SER A 5 -17.02 -11.35 -3.35
N ALA A 6 -17.30 -10.82 -2.16
CA ALA A 6 -18.67 -10.70 -1.64
C ALA A 6 -19.51 -9.74 -2.48
N ASN A 7 -18.93 -8.62 -2.92
CA ASN A 7 -19.62 -7.64 -3.76
C ASN A 7 -20.01 -8.18 -5.14
N ILE A 8 -19.22 -9.10 -5.71
CA ILE A 8 -19.58 -9.78 -6.97
C ILE A 8 -20.78 -10.71 -6.75
N GLY A 9 -20.85 -11.39 -5.60
CA GLY A 9 -21.97 -12.25 -5.22
C GLY A 9 -23.28 -11.47 -5.05
N VAL A 10 -23.23 -10.32 -4.37
CA VAL A 10 -24.39 -9.42 -4.20
C VAL A 10 -24.89 -8.90 -5.56
N ALA A 11 -23.98 -8.40 -6.40
CA ALA A 11 -24.34 -7.90 -7.74
C ALA A 11 -24.89 -9.00 -8.67
N THR A 12 -24.49 -10.26 -8.46
CA THR A 12 -25.04 -11.41 -9.20
C THR A 12 -26.41 -11.81 -8.65
N ALA A 13 -26.63 -11.73 -7.34
CA ALA A 13 -27.91 -12.04 -6.72
C ALA A 13 -29.01 -11.04 -7.12
N GLU A 14 -28.67 -9.78 -7.39
CA GLU A 14 -29.59 -8.77 -7.94
C GLU A 14 -30.12 -9.11 -9.35
N LEU A 15 -29.49 -10.04 -10.06
CA LEU A 15 -29.97 -10.55 -11.35
C LEU A 15 -31.04 -11.65 -11.20
N LEU A 16 -31.25 -12.16 -9.98
CA LEU A 16 -32.21 -13.23 -9.69
C LEU A 16 -33.53 -12.67 -9.14
N PRO A 17 -34.64 -13.41 -9.27
CA PRO A 17 -35.91 -13.02 -8.66
C PRO A 17 -35.76 -12.93 -7.14
N SER A 18 -36.22 -11.83 -6.56
CA SER A 18 -36.30 -11.71 -5.11
C SER A 18 -37.64 -12.26 -4.62
N PHE A 19 -37.58 -13.04 -3.53
CA PHE A 19 -38.74 -13.57 -2.83
C PHE A 19 -38.92 -12.78 -1.53
N THR A 20 -40.06 -12.15 -1.36
CA THR A 20 -40.40 -11.40 -0.14
C THR A 20 -41.64 -12.00 0.48
N LEU A 21 -41.51 -12.51 1.71
CA LEU A 21 -42.63 -12.97 2.52
C LEU A 21 -42.97 -11.90 3.55
N SER A 22 -44.23 -11.48 3.58
CA SER A 22 -44.72 -10.47 4.51
C SER A 22 -45.93 -11.00 5.27
N GLY A 23 -45.94 -10.75 6.58
CA GLY A 23 -47.06 -11.07 7.45
C GLY A 23 -47.37 -9.88 8.33
N THR A 24 -48.65 -9.67 8.62
CA THR A 24 -49.09 -8.62 9.54
C THR A 24 -50.13 -9.21 10.48
N TYR A 25 -50.02 -8.87 11.75
CA TYR A 25 -50.96 -9.24 12.80
C TYR A 25 -51.29 -7.99 13.60
N GLY A 26 -52.56 -7.78 13.92
CA GLY A 26 -52.99 -6.59 14.66
C GLY A 26 -54.38 -6.73 15.24
N GLN A 27 -54.76 -5.77 16.07
CA GLN A 27 -56.11 -5.67 16.61
C GLN A 27 -56.74 -4.36 16.14
N ASN A 28 -57.96 -4.43 15.63
CA ASN A 28 -58.74 -3.25 15.25
C ASN A 28 -60.05 -3.23 16.05
N THR A 29 -60.12 -2.33 17.03
CA THR A 29 -61.25 -2.20 17.97
C THR A 29 -61.73 -0.76 18.03
N ARG A 30 -63.05 -0.55 17.93
CA ARG A 30 -63.65 0.80 17.97
C ARG A 30 -63.78 1.36 19.40
N ASN A 31 -63.76 0.51 20.43
CA ASN A 31 -63.83 0.91 21.83
C ASN A 31 -62.66 0.31 22.63
N LEU A 32 -62.16 1.03 23.64
CA LEU A 32 -61.04 0.58 24.48
C LEU A 32 -61.38 -0.68 25.31
N ALA A 33 -62.67 -0.88 25.63
CA ALA A 33 -63.16 -2.06 26.35
C ALA A 33 -63.05 -3.36 25.53
N ASP A 34 -63.03 -3.26 24.20
CA ASP A 34 -63.01 -4.41 23.29
C ASP A 34 -61.57 -4.84 22.94
N VAL A 35 -60.54 -4.08 23.34
CA VAL A 35 -59.10 -4.36 23.08
C VAL A 35 -58.64 -5.69 23.70
N PHE A 36 -59.30 -6.12 24.78
CA PHE A 36 -59.04 -7.39 25.47
C PHE A 36 -59.93 -8.54 24.95
N MET A 37 -60.87 -8.25 24.04
CA MET A 37 -61.76 -9.26 23.46
C MET A 37 -61.17 -9.81 22.15
N SER A 38 -61.24 -11.14 21.98
CA SER A 38 -60.64 -11.83 20.82
C SER A 38 -61.27 -11.41 19.47
N SER A 39 -62.44 -10.77 19.49
CA SER A 39 -63.24 -10.36 18.33
C SER A 39 -62.62 -9.25 17.46
N GLY A 40 -61.54 -8.59 17.90
CA GLY A 40 -60.85 -7.53 17.15
C GLY A 40 -59.56 -7.96 16.43
N ASN A 41 -59.14 -9.22 16.56
CA ASN A 41 -57.89 -9.70 15.97
C ASN A 41 -58.00 -9.86 14.44
N PHE A 42 -57.03 -9.34 13.71
CA PHE A 42 -56.85 -9.61 12.29
C PHE A 42 -55.41 -10.02 11.99
N TRP A 43 -55.24 -10.87 11.00
CA TRP A 43 -53.94 -11.26 10.48
C TRP A 43 -54.00 -11.39 8.97
N SER A 44 -52.87 -11.15 8.32
CA SER A 44 -52.68 -11.36 6.89
C SER A 44 -51.28 -11.90 6.64
N VAL A 45 -51.16 -12.77 5.64
CA VAL A 45 -49.89 -13.30 5.14
C VAL A 45 -49.92 -13.23 3.63
N GLY A 46 -48.83 -12.74 3.03
CA GLY A 46 -48.68 -12.61 1.60
C GLY A 46 -47.23 -12.85 1.18
N ALA A 47 -47.04 -13.61 0.11
CA ALA A 47 -45.76 -13.78 -0.53
C ALA A 47 -45.77 -12.99 -1.85
N ASN A 48 -44.69 -12.28 -2.13
CA ASN A 48 -44.48 -11.58 -3.40
C ASN A 48 -43.20 -12.08 -4.04
N ILE A 49 -43.28 -12.35 -5.34
CA ILE A 49 -42.12 -12.71 -6.18
C ILE A 49 -41.92 -11.55 -7.16
N VAL A 50 -40.81 -10.84 -7.03
CA VAL A 50 -40.45 -9.76 -7.95
C VAL A 50 -39.32 -10.28 -8.83
N ALA A 51 -39.64 -10.59 -10.09
CA ALA A 51 -38.65 -10.89 -11.10
C ALA A 51 -38.38 -9.61 -11.91
N PRO A 52 -37.15 -9.08 -11.89
CA PRO A 52 -36.84 -7.91 -12.69
C PRO A 52 -36.79 -8.30 -14.17
N LEU A 53 -37.78 -7.86 -14.95
CA LEU A 53 -37.87 -8.19 -16.37
C LEU A 53 -36.86 -7.40 -17.22
N PHE A 54 -36.53 -6.16 -16.84
CA PHE A 54 -35.55 -5.32 -17.53
C PHE A 54 -34.98 -4.24 -16.57
N HIS A 55 -33.73 -4.37 -16.13
CA HIS A 55 -33.01 -3.37 -15.33
C HIS A 55 -32.26 -2.30 -16.16
N GLY A 56 -32.61 -2.12 -17.44
CA GLY A 56 -32.00 -1.06 -18.27
C GLY A 56 -30.47 -1.06 -18.34
N GLY A 57 -29.80 -2.22 -18.16
CA GLY A 57 -28.34 -2.34 -18.21
C GLY A 57 -27.57 -1.96 -16.93
N THR A 58 -28.25 -1.53 -15.86
CA THR A 58 -27.58 -1.15 -14.59
C THR A 58 -26.82 -2.31 -13.97
N SER A 59 -27.39 -3.51 -13.92
CA SER A 59 -26.71 -4.71 -13.39
C SER A 59 -25.45 -5.08 -14.19
N TRP A 60 -25.43 -4.80 -15.50
CA TRP A 60 -24.24 -5.00 -16.33
C TRP A 60 -23.14 -3.98 -16.00
N LEU A 61 -23.51 -2.72 -15.77
CA LEU A 61 -22.58 -1.67 -15.32
C LEU A 61 -22.02 -1.97 -13.93
N HIS A 62 -22.84 -2.45 -12.99
CA HIS A 62 -22.40 -2.89 -11.67
C HIS A 62 -21.39 -4.03 -11.76
N ARG A 63 -21.66 -5.05 -12.60
CA ARG A 63 -20.70 -6.13 -12.87
C ARG A 63 -19.39 -5.60 -13.45
N LYS A 64 -19.45 -4.67 -14.41
CA LYS A 64 -18.25 -4.07 -15.02
C LYS A 64 -17.44 -3.27 -14.00
N ALA A 65 -18.11 -2.50 -13.12
CA ALA A 65 -17.47 -1.76 -12.05
C ALA A 65 -16.78 -2.70 -11.04
N ALA A 66 -17.42 -3.81 -10.66
CA ALA A 66 -16.81 -4.81 -9.77
C ALA A 66 -15.56 -5.46 -10.40
N ILE A 67 -15.60 -5.78 -11.70
CA ILE A 67 -14.43 -6.30 -12.43
C ILE A 67 -13.31 -5.26 -12.47
N ALA A 68 -13.62 -3.99 -12.74
CA ALA A 68 -12.64 -2.91 -12.77
C ALA A 68 -11.98 -2.71 -11.39
N ALA A 69 -12.77 -2.73 -10.31
CA ALA A 69 -12.25 -2.64 -8.94
C ALA A 69 -11.33 -3.81 -8.58
N TYR A 70 -11.67 -5.03 -9.02
CA TYR A 70 -10.79 -6.19 -8.86
C TYR A 70 -9.46 -6.02 -9.61
N GLN A 71 -9.52 -5.59 -10.88
CA GLN A 71 -8.32 -5.34 -11.68
C GLN A 71 -7.44 -4.25 -11.05
N GLN A 72 -8.04 -3.17 -10.53
CA GLN A 72 -7.34 -2.12 -9.81
C GLN A 72 -6.65 -2.67 -8.55
N SER A 73 -7.34 -3.49 -7.76
CA SER A 73 -6.73 -4.11 -6.57
C SER A 73 -5.55 -5.02 -6.93
N LEU A 74 -5.65 -5.77 -8.02
CA LEU A 74 -4.56 -6.61 -8.51
C LEU A 74 -3.38 -5.76 -9.00
N ALA A 75 -3.65 -4.67 -9.72
CA ALA A 75 -2.63 -3.73 -10.18
C ALA A 75 -1.90 -3.09 -9.00
N ASN A 76 -2.63 -2.64 -7.98
CA ASN A 76 -2.04 -2.06 -6.77
C ASN A 76 -1.14 -3.06 -6.04
N TYR A 77 -1.59 -4.32 -5.89
CA TYR A 77 -0.77 -5.37 -5.28
C TYR A 77 0.53 -5.59 -6.06
N LYS A 78 0.46 -5.65 -7.40
CA LYS A 78 1.64 -5.79 -8.26
C LYS A 78 2.57 -4.58 -8.11
N GLN A 79 2.02 -3.36 -8.09
CA GLN A 79 2.80 -2.15 -7.91
C GLN A 79 3.55 -2.15 -6.58
N THR A 80 2.88 -2.46 -5.47
CA THR A 80 3.51 -2.54 -4.15
C THR A 80 4.64 -3.57 -4.11
N ALA A 81 4.47 -4.73 -4.76
CA ALA A 81 5.52 -5.73 -4.85
C ALA A 81 6.73 -5.26 -5.68
N LEU A 82 6.48 -4.57 -6.80
CA LEU A 82 7.52 -3.98 -7.63
C LEU A 82 8.27 -2.86 -6.90
N ASP A 83 7.56 -1.98 -6.19
CA ASP A 83 8.16 -0.89 -5.42
C ASP A 83 9.04 -1.42 -4.29
N ALA A 84 8.61 -2.50 -3.62
CA ALA A 84 9.42 -3.14 -2.59
C ALA A 84 10.70 -3.76 -3.18
N LEU A 85 10.60 -4.40 -4.35
CA LEU A 85 11.77 -4.97 -5.02
C LEU A 85 12.75 -3.89 -5.50
N ALA A 86 12.23 -2.78 -6.03
CA ALA A 86 13.03 -1.63 -6.45
C ALA A 86 13.79 -1.02 -5.26
N GLN A 87 13.12 -0.80 -4.12
CA GLN A 87 13.77 -0.29 -2.92
C GLN A 87 14.91 -1.18 -2.41
N VAL A 88 14.75 -2.51 -2.46
CA VAL A 88 15.82 -3.44 -2.09
C VAL A 88 17.00 -3.34 -3.06
N ALA A 89 16.72 -3.26 -4.36
CA ALA A 89 17.78 -3.09 -5.36
C ALA A 89 18.55 -1.78 -5.16
N ASP A 90 17.85 -0.68 -4.89
CA ASP A 90 18.47 0.63 -4.62
C ASP A 90 19.35 0.60 -3.36
N ILE A 91 18.90 -0.05 -2.28
CA ILE A 91 19.69 -0.19 -1.04
C ILE A 91 20.95 -1.04 -1.28
N LEU A 92 20.83 -2.14 -2.03
CA LEU A 92 21.98 -2.99 -2.34
C LEU A 92 23.01 -2.27 -3.21
N LEU A 93 22.54 -1.52 -4.21
CA LEU A 93 23.41 -0.72 -5.08
C LEU A 93 24.10 0.40 -4.29
N ALA A 94 23.37 1.08 -3.40
CA ALA A 94 23.95 2.08 -2.51
C ALA A 94 25.02 1.47 -1.60
N LEU A 95 24.77 0.30 -1.01
CA LEU A 95 25.74 -0.39 -0.15
C LEU A 95 27.01 -0.81 -0.91
N GLU A 96 26.86 -1.29 -2.15
CA GLU A 96 27.98 -1.64 -3.02
C GLU A 96 28.82 -0.40 -3.36
N HIS A 97 28.17 0.71 -3.74
CA HIS A 97 28.84 1.97 -4.00
C HIS A 97 29.53 2.54 -2.76
N ASP A 98 28.89 2.48 -1.59
CA ASP A 98 29.48 2.93 -0.33
C ASP A 98 30.70 2.09 0.04
N ALA A 99 30.66 0.77 -0.18
CA ALA A 99 31.78 -0.11 0.06
C ALA A 99 32.96 0.18 -0.89
N GLU A 100 32.69 0.50 -2.15
CA GLU A 100 33.73 0.93 -3.12
C GLU A 100 34.31 2.29 -2.74
N ALA A 101 33.46 3.26 -2.41
CA ALA A 101 33.86 4.58 -1.95
C ALA A 101 34.75 4.49 -0.69
N LEU A 102 34.35 3.66 0.29
CA LEU A 102 35.13 3.44 1.51
C LEU A 102 36.51 2.83 1.21
N ARG A 103 36.59 1.86 0.28
CA ARG A 103 37.88 1.29 -0.17
C ARG A 103 38.77 2.34 -0.83
N SER A 104 38.21 3.18 -1.70
CA SER A 104 38.94 4.29 -2.32
C SER A 104 39.43 5.30 -1.27
N PHE A 105 38.58 5.68 -0.32
CA PHE A 105 38.96 6.59 0.77
C PHE A 105 40.06 6.01 1.67
N ALA A 106 40.00 4.72 1.98
CA ALA A 106 41.05 4.05 2.75
C ALA A 106 42.40 4.07 2.01
N GLN A 107 42.41 3.82 0.69
CA GLN A 107 43.63 3.93 -0.12
C GLN A 107 44.17 5.36 -0.18
N GLN A 108 43.30 6.37 -0.33
CA GLN A 108 43.72 7.77 -0.33
C GLN A 108 44.31 8.19 1.03
N LEU A 109 43.75 7.68 2.13
CA LEU A 109 44.27 7.95 3.47
C LEU A 109 45.69 7.37 3.64
N ASP A 110 45.92 6.15 3.19
CA ASP A 110 47.23 5.49 3.24
C ASP A 110 48.29 6.28 2.44
N LEU A 111 47.95 6.63 1.18
CA LEU A 111 48.84 7.41 0.30
C LEU A 111 49.16 8.81 0.85
N THR A 112 48.19 9.49 1.46
CA THR A 112 48.40 10.81 2.05
C THR A 112 49.23 10.74 3.34
N GLN A 113 49.06 9.69 4.15
CA GLN A 113 49.92 9.43 5.31
C GLN A 113 51.37 9.18 4.89
N GLU A 114 51.60 8.35 3.88
CA GLU A 114 52.93 8.09 3.33
C GLU A 114 53.57 9.37 2.77
N SER A 115 52.79 10.19 2.06
CA SER A 115 53.26 11.48 1.53
C SER A 115 53.71 12.45 2.63
N VAL A 116 52.96 12.53 3.74
CA VAL A 116 53.35 13.35 4.91
C VAL A 116 54.63 12.81 5.56
N HIS A 117 54.75 11.49 5.68
CA HIS A 117 55.93 10.84 6.24
C HIS A 117 57.19 11.10 5.39
N LEU A 118 57.08 10.96 4.07
CA LEU A 118 58.17 11.25 3.13
C LEU A 118 58.57 12.73 3.17
N ALA A 119 57.60 13.65 3.21
CA ALA A 119 57.87 15.08 3.33
C ALA A 119 58.63 15.41 4.63
N GLN A 120 58.25 14.78 5.75
CA GLN A 120 58.96 14.95 7.03
C GLN A 120 60.39 14.39 7.00
N THR A 121 60.58 13.20 6.44
CA THR A 121 61.90 12.57 6.32
C THR A 121 62.83 13.42 5.44
N ASN A 122 62.34 13.90 4.30
CA ASN A 122 63.12 14.77 3.42
C ASN A 122 63.44 16.12 4.08
N TYR A 123 62.53 16.68 4.88
CA TYR A 123 62.80 17.91 5.63
C TYR A 123 63.90 17.70 6.67
N GLN A 124 63.86 16.58 7.41
CA GLN A 124 64.90 16.23 8.38
C GLN A 124 66.27 16.00 7.73
N ALA A 125 66.27 15.46 6.51
CA ALA A 125 67.48 15.28 5.71
C ALA A 125 67.95 16.56 5.00
N GLY A 126 67.23 17.68 5.13
CA GLY A 126 67.55 18.96 4.48
C GLY A 126 67.30 18.99 2.97
N LEU A 127 66.54 18.03 2.44
CA LEU A 127 66.26 17.87 1.00
C LEU A 127 65.06 18.67 0.52
N VAL A 128 64.15 19.07 1.41
CA VAL A 128 62.96 19.89 1.09
C VAL A 128 62.70 20.94 2.15
N ASP A 129 62.09 22.06 1.75
CA ASP A 129 61.68 23.12 2.65
C ASP A 129 60.46 22.74 3.52
N TYR A 130 60.32 23.38 4.68
CA TYR A 130 59.19 23.17 5.59
C TYR A 130 57.81 23.44 4.95
N SER A 131 57.77 24.28 3.90
CA SER A 131 56.57 24.57 3.10
C SER A 131 55.99 23.32 2.43
N TYR A 132 56.85 22.36 2.06
CA TYR A 132 56.43 21.09 1.47
C TYR A 132 55.70 20.21 2.50
N VAL A 133 56.22 20.14 3.73
CA VAL A 133 55.56 19.42 4.85
C VAL A 133 54.20 20.03 5.18
N LEU A 134 54.10 21.36 5.19
CA LEU A 134 52.84 22.05 5.46
C LEU A 134 51.78 21.75 4.39
N SER A 135 52.21 21.70 3.13
CA SER A 135 51.36 21.37 1.99
C SER A 135 50.84 19.93 2.07
N SER A 136 51.71 18.94 2.34
CA SER A 136 51.29 17.54 2.54
C SER A 136 50.34 17.38 3.73
N LYS A 137 50.60 18.06 4.86
CA LYS A 137 49.69 18.04 6.02
C LYS A 137 48.34 18.68 5.71
N SER A 138 48.31 19.76 4.93
CA SER A 138 47.06 20.38 4.50
C SER A 138 46.23 19.47 3.59
N GLN A 139 46.88 18.64 2.78
CA GLN A 139 46.21 17.65 1.93
C GLN A 139 45.64 16.49 2.75
N PHE A 140 46.32 16.06 3.81
CA PHE A 140 45.81 15.08 4.78
C PHE A 140 44.62 15.61 5.60
N PHE A 141 44.60 16.90 5.96
CA PHE A 141 43.56 17.49 6.82
C PHE A 141 42.31 17.98 6.06
N ARG A 142 42.23 17.82 4.73
CA ARG A 142 41.02 18.16 3.97
C ARG A 142 40.15 16.91 3.80
N PRO A 143 39.10 16.73 4.62
CA PRO A 143 38.09 15.74 4.30
C PRO A 143 37.35 16.20 3.03
N SER A 144 37.29 15.32 2.03
CA SER A 144 36.39 15.43 0.88
C SER A 144 35.02 14.85 1.22
#